data_AF-A0A2E7MZV7-F1
#
_entry.id   AF-A0A2E7MZV7-F1
#
_cell.length_a   1.000
_cell.length_b   1.000
_cell.length_c   1.000
_cell.angle_alpha   90.00
_cell.angle_beta   90.00
_cell.angle_gamma   90.00
#
_symmetry.space_group_name_H-M   'P 1'
#
loop_
_entity.id
_entity.type
_entity.pdbx_description
1 polymer ?
#
loop_
_entity_poly.entity_id
_entity_poly.type
_entity_poly.pdbx_seq_one_letter_code
_entity_poly.pdbx_strand_id
1 'polypeptide(L)'
;MIRILFVCTGNIFRSRFAEEVFNHLCKTKNVNATAFSAGLQVGKYRQRKMYKPALIELKRLEIIPSRSDEDSIHINDIDISIYDQIICMDRQEHKPMVDSNQFLSSYAIKYWDIVDMPKVSSQISLPKCYKKVDELVKQLH
;
A
#
# COMPACT_ATOMS: atom_id res chain seq x y z
N MET A 1 2.82 -19.21 0.55
CA MET A 1 3.27 -17.89 0.05
C MET A 1 2.50 -16.85 0.82
N ILE A 2 3.19 -15.95 1.52
CA ILE A 2 2.55 -14.93 2.35
C ILE A 2 2.01 -13.80 1.45
N ARG A 3 0.80 -13.32 1.73
CA ARG A 3 0.09 -12.28 0.96
C ARG A 3 -0.20 -11.07 1.83
N ILE A 4 0.31 -9.92 1.42
CA ILE A 4 0.15 -8.65 2.13
C ILE A 4 -0.74 -7.71 1.33
N LEU A 5 -1.72 -7.08 1.97
CA LEU A 5 -2.54 -6.03 1.38
C LEU A 5 -2.18 -4.67 1.97
N PHE A 6 -1.66 -3.77 1.14
CA PHE A 6 -1.42 -2.38 1.51
C PHE A 6 -2.62 -1.49 1.17
N VAL A 7 -3.03 -0.65 2.12
CA VAL A 7 -4.27 0.12 2.00
C VAL A 7 -4.04 1.59 2.31
N CYS A 8 -4.48 2.48 1.42
CA CYS A 8 -4.61 3.91 1.71
C CYS A 8 -5.99 4.44 1.30
N THR A 9 -6.21 5.75 1.32
CA THR A 9 -7.48 6.36 0.92
C THR A 9 -7.78 6.11 -0.57
N GLY A 10 -6.95 6.63 -1.49
CA GLY A 10 -7.28 6.65 -2.92
C GLY A 10 -6.67 5.56 -3.79
N ASN A 11 -5.79 4.70 -3.25
CA ASN A 11 -5.02 3.69 -4.00
C ASN A 11 -4.18 4.24 -5.17
N ILE A 12 -3.61 5.43 -5.02
CA ILE A 12 -2.74 6.04 -6.05
C ILE A 12 -1.34 6.37 -5.57
N PHE A 13 -1.10 6.38 -4.26
CA PHE A 13 0.13 6.95 -3.70
C PHE A 13 0.83 5.98 -2.74
N ARG A 14 0.72 6.18 -1.41
CA ARG A 14 1.45 5.42 -0.38
C ARG A 14 1.28 3.90 -0.50
N SER A 15 0.05 3.40 -0.66
CA SER A 15 -0.20 1.96 -0.76
C SER A 15 0.38 1.32 -2.03
N ARG A 16 0.27 2.04 -3.15
CA ARG A 16 0.81 1.63 -4.45
C ARG A 16 2.34 1.59 -4.43
N PHE A 17 2.95 2.60 -3.82
CA PHE A 17 4.39 2.62 -3.59
C PHE A 17 4.83 1.43 -2.72
N ALA A 18 4.14 1.16 -1.61
CA ALA A 18 4.46 0.06 -0.70
C ALA A 18 4.39 -1.31 -1.39
N GLU A 19 3.37 -1.54 -2.22
CA GLU A 19 3.22 -2.76 -3.01
C GLU A 19 4.42 -3.01 -3.94
N GLU A 20 4.79 -2.02 -4.76
CA GLU A 20 5.88 -2.17 -5.73
C GLU A 20 7.23 -2.38 -5.03
N VAL A 21 7.48 -1.64 -3.95
CA VAL A 21 8.70 -1.83 -3.14
C VAL A 21 8.73 -3.22 -2.52
N PHE A 22 7.62 -3.69 -1.94
CA PHE A 22 7.56 -5.00 -1.29
C PHE A 22 7.82 -6.12 -2.30
N ASN A 23 7.12 -6.11 -3.43
CA ASN A 23 7.27 -7.12 -4.47
C ASN A 23 8.69 -7.13 -5.05
N HIS A 24 9.28 -5.95 -5.27
CA HIS A 24 10.67 -5.83 -5.69
C HIS A 24 11.64 -6.44 -4.66
N LEU A 25 11.49 -6.10 -3.38
CA LEU A 25 12.37 -6.61 -2.32
C LEU A 25 12.21 -8.12 -2.08
N CYS A 26 10.98 -8.64 -2.13
CA CYS A 26 10.76 -10.09 -2.01
C CYS A 26 11.40 -10.85 -3.18
N LYS A 27 11.27 -10.33 -4.41
CA LYS A 27 11.92 -10.91 -5.59
C LYS A 27 13.44 -10.90 -5.47
N THR A 28 14.04 -9.77 -5.10
CA THR A 28 15.51 -9.63 -5.02
C THR A 28 16.11 -10.43 -3.88
N LYS A 29 15.38 -10.61 -2.77
CA LYS A 29 15.83 -11.37 -1.59
C LYS A 29 15.35 -12.81 -1.56
N ASN A 30 14.68 -13.29 -2.64
CA ASN A 30 14.11 -14.63 -2.74
C ASN A 30 13.18 -15.02 -1.57
N VAL A 31 12.35 -14.07 -1.11
CA VAL A 31 11.37 -14.29 -0.04
C VAL A 31 10.04 -14.74 -0.67
N ASN A 32 9.46 -15.85 -0.19
CA ASN A 32 8.20 -16.42 -0.72
C ASN A 32 6.94 -15.66 -0.24
N ALA A 33 6.87 -14.39 -0.60
CA ALA A 33 5.77 -13.49 -0.29
C ALA A 33 5.47 -12.54 -1.46
N THR A 34 4.24 -12.02 -1.49
CA THR A 34 3.79 -11.04 -2.48
C THR A 34 2.84 -10.04 -1.83
N ALA A 35 2.73 -8.86 -2.41
CA ALA A 35 1.82 -7.82 -2.00
C ALA A 35 0.91 -7.36 -3.12
N PHE A 36 -0.23 -6.83 -2.72
CA PHE A 36 -1.15 -6.06 -3.54
C PHE A 36 -1.54 -4.78 -2.79
N SER A 37 -2.17 -3.83 -3.48
CA SER A 37 -2.74 -2.65 -2.82
C SER A 37 -4.15 -2.30 -3.29
N ALA A 38 -4.91 -1.71 -2.36
CA ALA A 38 -6.27 -1.21 -2.60
C ALA A 38 -6.53 0.09 -1.84
N GLY A 39 -7.71 0.67 -2.06
CA GLY A 39 -8.13 1.96 -1.50
C GLY A 39 -9.43 1.86 -0.71
N LEU A 40 -9.53 2.62 0.37
CA LEU A 40 -10.74 2.73 1.20
C LEU A 40 -11.78 3.67 0.62
N GLN A 41 -11.36 4.65 -0.19
CA GLN A 41 -12.20 5.68 -0.80
C GLN A 41 -11.68 6.04 -2.19
N VAL A 42 -11.74 5.08 -3.10
CA VAL A 42 -11.29 5.25 -4.50
C VAL A 42 -12.18 6.24 -5.28
N GLY A 43 -13.33 6.64 -4.73
CA GLY A 43 -14.23 7.62 -5.34
C GLY A 43 -14.95 7.07 -6.58
N LYS A 44 -15.83 7.88 -7.18
CA LYS A 44 -16.61 7.49 -8.36
C LYS A 44 -15.75 7.32 -9.63
N TYR A 45 -14.67 8.09 -9.73
CA TYR A 45 -13.75 8.07 -10.88
C TYR A 45 -12.54 7.20 -10.55
N ARG A 46 -12.66 5.89 -10.85
CA ARG A 46 -11.62 4.87 -10.59
C ARG A 46 -10.42 4.97 -11.53
N GLN A 47 -10.50 5.80 -12.56
CA GLN A 47 -9.48 6.03 -13.59
C GLN A 47 -8.29 6.86 -13.09
N ARG A 48 -7.73 6.50 -11.94
CA ARG A 48 -6.59 7.18 -11.34
C ARG A 48 -5.44 6.20 -11.25
N LYS A 49 -4.41 6.50 -12.03
CA LYS A 49 -3.12 5.80 -12.04
C LYS A 49 -2.25 6.22 -10.86
N MET A 50 -1.09 5.58 -10.73
CA MET A 50 -0.13 5.90 -9.69
C MET A 50 0.30 7.38 -9.74
N TYR A 51 0.28 8.04 -8.58
CA TYR A 51 0.57 9.45 -8.41
C TYR A 51 2.06 9.73 -8.66
N LYS A 52 2.35 10.81 -9.41
CA LYS A 52 3.68 11.13 -9.94
C LYS A 52 4.82 11.10 -8.90
N PRO A 53 4.68 11.62 -7.66
CA PRO A 53 5.74 11.52 -6.65
C PRO A 53 6.13 10.09 -6.28
N ALA A 54 5.19 9.13 -6.27
CA ALA A 54 5.53 7.71 -6.05
C ALA A 54 6.35 7.16 -7.21
N LEU A 55 5.99 7.48 -8.46
CA LEU A 55 6.74 7.07 -9.64
C LEU A 55 8.16 7.64 -9.66
N ILE A 56 8.34 8.90 -9.27
CA ILE A 56 9.65 9.54 -9.17
C ILE A 56 10.52 8.81 -8.14
N GLU A 57 9.96 8.48 -6.98
CA GLU A 57 10.71 7.80 -5.93
C GLU A 57 11.05 6.35 -6.29
N LEU A 58 10.13 5.61 -6.93
CA LEU A 58 10.42 4.26 -7.45
C LEU A 58 11.55 4.31 -8.48
N LYS A 59 11.54 5.28 -9.39
CA LYS A 59 12.62 5.49 -10.36
C LYS A 59 13.95 5.79 -9.66
N ARG A 60 13.95 6.60 -8.59
CA ARG A 60 15.15 6.91 -7.79
C ARG A 60 15.72 5.66 -7.10
N LEU A 61 14.86 4.70 -6.76
CA LEU A 61 15.23 3.41 -6.17
C LEU A 61 15.54 2.34 -7.22
N GLU A 62 15.52 2.67 -8.52
CA GLU A 62 15.70 1.72 -9.62
C GLU A 62 14.67 0.58 -9.65
N ILE A 63 13.46 0.87 -9.14
CA ILE A 63 12.34 -0.07 -9.12
C ILE A 63 11.41 0.26 -10.29
N ILE A 64 11.21 -0.72 -11.17
CA ILE A 64 10.24 -0.64 -12.27
C ILE A 64 8.88 -1.09 -11.73
N PRO A 65 7.88 -0.19 -11.62
CA PRO A 65 6.55 -0.58 -11.16
C PRO A 65 5.87 -1.49 -12.18
N SER A 66 5.25 -2.56 -11.68
CA SER A 66 4.47 -3.49 -12.50
C SER A 66 3.06 -2.98 -12.81
N ARG A 67 2.47 -2.18 -11.90
CA ARG A 67 1.08 -1.72 -11.98
C ARG A 67 0.96 -0.20 -11.99
N SER A 68 1.94 0.51 -12.54
CA SER A 68 1.92 1.99 -12.62
C SER A 68 0.74 2.54 -13.40
N ASP A 69 0.32 1.82 -14.45
CA ASP A 69 -0.72 2.23 -15.38
C ASP A 69 -2.10 1.65 -15.06
N GLU A 70 -2.21 0.86 -13.99
CA GLU A 70 -3.48 0.33 -13.56
C GLU A 70 -4.30 1.36 -12.79
N ASP A 71 -5.61 1.26 -12.96
CA ASP A 71 -6.58 2.06 -12.23
C ASP A 71 -6.62 1.70 -10.75
N SER A 72 -6.84 2.72 -9.91
CA SER A 72 -7.11 2.55 -8.49
C SER A 72 -8.26 1.56 -8.24
N ILE A 73 -8.06 0.64 -7.30
CA ILE A 73 -9.05 -0.41 -6.97
C ILE A 73 -9.57 -0.26 -5.55
N HIS A 74 -10.88 -0.37 -5.35
CA HIS A 74 -11.47 -0.30 -4.03
C HIS A 74 -11.24 -1.61 -3.29
N ILE A 75 -11.02 -1.53 -1.98
CA ILE A 75 -10.82 -2.73 -1.14
C ILE A 75 -12.03 -3.68 -1.13
N ASN A 76 -13.21 -3.19 -1.49
CA ASN A 76 -14.44 -3.99 -1.56
C ASN A 76 -14.60 -4.69 -2.91
N ASP A 77 -13.77 -4.36 -3.91
CA ASP A 77 -13.80 -5.01 -5.22
C ASP A 77 -12.81 -6.18 -5.32
N ILE A 78 -12.10 -6.48 -4.23
CA ILE A 78 -11.15 -7.59 -4.16
C ILE A 78 -11.54 -8.56 -3.07
N ASP A 79 -11.14 -9.81 -3.24
CA ASP A 79 -11.26 -10.80 -2.18
C ASP A 79 -10.16 -10.54 -1.14
N ILE A 80 -10.52 -9.96 0.00
CA ILE A 80 -9.56 -9.69 1.08
C ILE A 80 -9.23 -10.93 1.93
N SER A 81 -9.99 -12.03 1.79
CA SER A 81 -9.80 -13.25 2.59
C SER A 81 -8.51 -13.99 2.25
N ILE A 82 -7.94 -13.73 1.07
CA ILE A 82 -6.68 -14.34 0.61
C ILE A 82 -5.42 -13.73 1.24
N TYR A 83 -5.54 -12.62 1.98
CA TYR A 83 -4.38 -11.91 2.52
C TYR A 83 -4.15 -12.27 3.98
N ASP A 84 -2.90 -12.60 4.31
CA ASP A 84 -2.47 -12.91 5.68
C ASP A 84 -2.37 -11.65 6.54
N GLN A 85 -2.09 -10.49 5.93
CA GLN A 85 -2.01 -9.22 6.64
C GLN A 85 -2.58 -8.07 5.82
N ILE A 86 -3.35 -7.21 6.47
CA ILE A 86 -3.86 -5.96 5.92
C ILE A 86 -3.21 -4.79 6.66
N ILE A 87 -2.58 -3.89 5.93
CA ILE A 87 -1.77 -2.80 6.47
C ILE A 87 -2.25 -1.47 5.90
N CYS A 88 -2.88 -0.67 6.74
CA CYS A 88 -3.26 0.69 6.44
C CYS A 88 -2.08 1.66 6.67
N MET A 89 -1.94 2.65 5.78
CA MET A 89 -0.78 3.56 5.81
C MET A 89 -0.74 4.44 7.06
N ASP A 90 -1.88 4.95 7.52
CA ASP A 90 -2.00 5.92 8.64
C ASP A 90 -3.22 5.60 9.53
N ARG A 91 -3.02 5.39 10.84
CA ARG A 91 -4.14 5.10 11.74
C ARG A 91 -5.16 6.23 11.84
N GLN A 92 -4.70 7.47 11.98
CA GLN A 92 -5.61 8.60 12.22
C GLN A 92 -6.50 8.85 11.01
N GLU A 93 -5.94 8.69 9.81
CA GLU A 93 -6.68 8.86 8.55
C GLU A 93 -7.62 7.68 8.26
N HIS A 94 -7.12 6.44 8.38
CA HIS A 94 -7.82 5.27 7.85
C HIS A 94 -8.71 4.55 8.86
N LYS A 95 -8.45 4.67 10.18
CA LYS A 95 -9.26 3.97 11.19
C LYS A 95 -10.75 4.31 11.08
N PRO A 96 -11.18 5.58 10.95
CA PRO A 96 -12.60 5.90 10.78
C PRO A 96 -13.21 5.27 9.52
N MET A 97 -12.45 5.21 8.41
CA MET A 97 -12.90 4.59 7.16
C MET A 97 -13.06 3.08 7.30
N VAL A 98 -12.11 2.42 7.97
CA VAL A 98 -12.16 1.00 8.29
C VAL A 98 -13.35 0.70 9.19
N ASP A 99 -13.53 1.45 10.28
CA ASP A 99 -14.62 1.24 11.24
C ASP A 99 -16.00 1.44 10.57
N SER A 100 -16.10 2.36 9.60
CA SER A 100 -17.33 2.60 8.84
C SER A 100 -17.61 1.55 7.75
N ASN A 101 -16.63 0.70 7.42
CA ASN A 101 -16.75 -0.30 6.37
C ASN A 101 -17.03 -1.70 6.97
N GLN A 102 -18.30 -2.11 6.95
CA GLN A 102 -18.74 -3.38 7.53
C GLN A 102 -17.98 -4.60 6.97
N PHE A 103 -17.53 -4.55 5.71
CA PHE A 103 -16.74 -5.63 5.09
C PHE A 103 -15.39 -5.87 5.77
N LEU A 104 -14.85 -4.87 6.47
CA LEU A 104 -13.57 -4.94 7.16
C LEU A 104 -13.70 -5.28 8.65
N SER A 105 -14.92 -5.35 9.19
CA SER A 105 -15.18 -5.48 10.63
C SER A 105 -14.62 -6.76 11.26
N SER A 106 -14.47 -7.84 10.49
CA SER A 106 -13.91 -9.12 10.96
C SER A 106 -12.40 -9.25 10.76
N TYR A 107 -11.73 -8.25 10.20
CA TYR A 107 -10.32 -8.35 9.82
C TYR A 107 -9.41 -7.56 10.75
N ALA A 108 -8.29 -8.17 11.14
CA ALA A 108 -7.25 -7.50 11.90
C ALA A 108 -6.45 -6.55 11.00
N ILE A 109 -6.56 -5.24 11.24
CA ILE A 109 -5.88 -4.21 10.46
C ILE A 109 -4.67 -3.66 11.22
N LYS A 110 -3.50 -3.71 10.60
CA LYS A 110 -2.29 -3.05 11.09
C LYS A 110 -2.19 -1.63 10.53
N TYR A 111 -1.48 -0.76 11.25
CA TYR A 111 -1.28 0.63 10.86
C TYR A 111 0.19 1.03 10.96
N TRP A 112 0.69 1.79 10.00
CA TRP A 112 2.10 2.20 9.93
C TRP A 112 2.36 3.69 10.22
N ASP A 113 1.30 4.48 10.41
CA ASP A 113 1.37 5.90 10.77
C ASP A 113 2.28 6.74 9.83
N ILE A 114 2.12 6.48 8.53
CA ILE A 114 2.73 7.21 7.41
C ILE A 114 1.72 8.22 6.90
N VAL A 115 1.82 9.43 7.43
CA VAL A 115 0.93 10.55 7.15
C VAL A 115 1.05 11.00 5.67
N ASP A 116 -0.08 11.36 5.06
CA ASP A 116 -0.13 11.85 3.68
C ASP A 116 0.24 13.33 3.51
N MET A 117 0.40 13.71 2.25
CA MET A 117 0.33 15.10 1.81
C MET A 117 -1.08 15.69 2.05
N PRO A 118 -1.19 17.01 2.29
CA PRO A 118 -0.10 17.99 2.38
C PRO A 118 0.57 18.05 3.76
N LYS A 119 0.08 17.29 4.76
CA LYS A 119 0.61 17.34 6.14
C LYS A 119 2.08 16.92 6.21
N VAL A 120 2.46 15.91 5.42
CA VAL A 120 3.85 15.45 5.30
C VAL A 120 4.23 15.33 3.82
N SER A 121 5.37 15.90 3.44
CA SER A 121 5.91 15.82 2.08
C SER A 121 6.18 14.38 1.67
N SER A 122 5.98 14.07 0.38
CA SER A 122 6.34 12.78 -0.23
C SER A 122 7.81 12.41 -0.03
N GLN A 123 8.70 13.42 0.02
CA GLN A 123 10.13 13.25 0.30
C GLN A 123 10.43 12.75 1.72
N ILE A 124 9.44 12.77 2.62
CA ILE A 124 9.54 12.26 3.99
C ILE A 124 8.71 10.98 4.13
N SER A 125 7.47 10.98 3.64
CA SER A 125 6.55 9.85 3.82
C SER A 125 6.96 8.61 3.01
N LEU A 126 7.47 8.76 1.78
CA LEU A 126 7.89 7.62 0.96
C LEU A 126 9.17 6.94 1.49
N PRO A 127 10.23 7.66 1.92
CA PRO A 127 11.37 7.01 2.58
C PRO A 127 10.98 6.29 3.89
N LYS A 128 10.04 6.85 4.67
CA LYS A 128 9.50 6.17 5.85
C LYS A 128 8.75 4.89 5.45
N CYS A 129 7.96 4.95 4.38
CA CYS A 129 7.26 3.80 3.81
C CYS A 129 8.25 2.71 3.37
N TYR A 130 9.29 3.07 2.64
CA TYR A 130 10.33 2.14 2.20
C TYR A 130 10.96 1.41 3.40
N LYS A 131 11.35 2.15 4.45
CA LYS A 131 11.93 1.55 5.66
C LYS A 131 10.99 0.52 6.31
N LYS A 132 9.70 0.85 6.43
CA LYS A 132 8.69 -0.06 6.98
C LYS A 132 8.49 -1.31 6.12
N VAL A 133 8.52 -1.17 4.80
CA VAL A 133 8.45 -2.30 3.87
C VAL A 133 9.70 -3.18 3.98
N ASP A 134 10.90 -2.59 4.00
CA ASP A 134 12.15 -3.34 4.15
C ASP A 134 12.23 -4.09 5.49
N GLU A 135 11.81 -3.45 6.59
CA GLU A 135 11.64 -4.08 7.91
C GLU A 135 10.68 -5.27 7.84
N LEU A 136 9.51 -5.10 7.19
CA LEU A 136 8.54 -6.18 7.03
C LEU A 136 9.14 -7.34 6.23
N VAL A 137 9.78 -7.09 5.08
CA VAL A 137 10.39 -8.14 4.26
C VAL A 137 11.46 -8.91 5.03
N LYS A 138 12.28 -8.22 5.86
CA LYS A 138 13.28 -8.86 6.72
C LYS A 138 12.68 -9.79 7.78
N GLN A 139 11.44 -9.55 8.21
CA GLN A 139 10.73 -10.41 9.16
C GLN A 139 10.11 -11.66 8.52
N LEU A 140 10.02 -11.69 7.18
CA LEU A 140 9.44 -12.80 6.41
C LEU A 140 10.49 -13.75 5.82
N HIS A 141 11.78 -13.42 5.99
CA HIS A 141 12.92 -14.26 5.64
C HIS A 141 13.26 -15.16 6.83
#